data_AF-A0A9D3RNA4-F1
#
_entry.id   AF-A0A9D3RNA4-F1
#
_cell.length_a   1.000
_cell.length_b   1.000
_cell.length_c   1.000
_cell.angle_alpha   90.00
_cell.angle_beta   90.00
_cell.angle_gamma   90.00
#
_symmetry.space_group_name_H-M   'P 1'
#
loop_
_entity.id
_entity.type
_entity.pdbx_description
1 polymer ?
#
loop_
_entity_poly.entity_id
_entity_poly.type
_entity_poly.pdbx_seq_one_letter_code
_entity_poly.pdbx_strand_id
1 'polypeptide(L)'
;MQQCVTAVGYSAVPQEAPDSVDASPTAGALDAWREDVERALSQAAGEDPERTPEALLSAAIKAEYARLVKLAQKNHAPENDYRLRHPVVYFLQNQAPKKVLERTVFQQFAGCSHGTDDRLKAAAMLAVEKVNLMKADEAETDEYEMWHQDYEKFITGTIFLLTGVELFQKKSYTDALVYLVFSSQWNKELLSKGPYGGQSQEVLAYYRRVCLLRLNERAATLFGTGDEAAVSSGMAILTQLVVPCLPLLLADHTQEDDLVTVEAVRNRWCSYLDQEMEPTLLEKLTDVLPRLLDCSGEVCSFEDPPKVPPWSSWDLCDRFRRLIASLRRTSASET
;
A
#
# COMPACT_ATOMS: atom_id res chain seq x y z
N MET A 1 -76.86 -14.22 -11.80
CA MET A 1 -76.81 -14.57 -13.23
C MET A 1 -75.57 -13.93 -13.84
N GLN A 2 -74.81 -14.72 -14.61
CA GLN A 2 -73.58 -14.42 -15.39
C GLN A 2 -72.37 -13.83 -14.64
N GLN A 3 -71.29 -14.58 -14.34
CA GLN A 3 -70.15 -15.03 -15.20
C GLN A 3 -69.38 -13.85 -15.84
N CYS A 4 -68.16 -13.50 -15.38
CA CYS A 4 -66.84 -14.14 -15.57
C CYS A 4 -66.19 -13.80 -16.93
N VAL A 5 -65.15 -12.96 -16.95
CA VAL A 5 -63.99 -13.02 -17.87
C VAL A 5 -62.75 -12.45 -17.17
N THR A 6 -61.69 -13.24 -17.14
CA THR A 6 -60.32 -12.96 -16.70
C THR A 6 -59.50 -12.28 -17.81
N ALA A 7 -58.56 -11.39 -17.44
CA ALA A 7 -57.35 -11.14 -18.23
C ALA A 7 -56.20 -10.67 -17.33
N VAL A 8 -55.04 -11.28 -17.59
CA VAL A 8 -53.75 -11.23 -16.88
C VAL A 8 -52.94 -10.01 -17.32
N GLY A 9 -52.09 -9.44 -16.45
CA GLY A 9 -51.08 -8.46 -16.88
C GLY A 9 -50.19 -7.88 -15.78
N TYR A 10 -49.11 -8.60 -15.46
CA TYR A 10 -47.81 -8.14 -14.95
C TYR A 10 -47.74 -7.05 -13.85
N SER A 11 -47.44 -7.49 -12.63
CA SER A 11 -46.84 -6.67 -11.57
C SER A 11 -45.37 -6.40 -11.92
N ALA A 12 -45.01 -5.13 -12.08
CA ALA A 12 -43.63 -4.69 -12.22
C ALA A 12 -42.95 -4.72 -10.84
N VAL A 13 -41.99 -5.61 -10.67
CA VAL A 13 -41.05 -5.64 -9.53
C VAL A 13 -40.05 -4.48 -9.73
N PRO A 14 -39.74 -3.67 -8.70
CA PRO A 14 -38.68 -2.67 -8.82
C PRO A 14 -37.34 -3.38 -8.95
N GLN A 15 -36.60 -3.10 -10.04
CA GLN A 15 -35.19 -3.47 -10.16
C GLN A 15 -34.37 -2.61 -9.18
N GLU A 16 -33.98 -3.20 -8.05
CA GLU A 16 -32.81 -2.74 -7.31
C GLU A 16 -31.56 -3.14 -8.11
N ALA A 17 -30.83 -2.12 -8.59
CA ALA A 17 -29.51 -2.28 -9.17
C ALA A 17 -28.53 -2.69 -8.04
N PRO A 18 -27.54 -3.56 -8.31
CA PRO A 18 -26.68 -4.07 -7.27
C PRO A 18 -25.81 -2.95 -6.71
N ASP A 19 -25.78 -2.87 -5.39
CA ASP A 19 -24.89 -2.02 -4.62
C ASP A 19 -23.47 -2.07 -5.17
N SER A 20 -22.88 -0.88 -5.27
CA SER A 20 -21.48 -0.66 -5.61
C SER A 20 -20.59 -1.52 -4.71
N VAL A 21 -20.11 -2.64 -5.26
CA VAL A 21 -19.10 -3.47 -4.61
C VAL A 21 -17.83 -2.62 -4.52
N ASP A 22 -17.49 -2.17 -3.32
CA ASP A 22 -16.17 -1.62 -3.04
C ASP A 22 -15.15 -2.67 -3.47
N ALA A 23 -14.41 -2.38 -4.54
CA ALA A 23 -13.37 -3.26 -5.04
C ALA A 23 -12.28 -3.36 -3.96
N SER A 24 -12.18 -4.53 -3.32
CA SER A 24 -11.09 -4.80 -2.36
C SER A 24 -9.75 -4.47 -3.02
N PRO A 25 -8.82 -3.81 -2.30
CA PRO A 25 -7.50 -3.45 -2.83
C PRO A 25 -6.75 -4.63 -3.45
N THR A 26 -7.08 -5.86 -3.06
CA THR A 26 -6.50 -7.11 -3.56
C THR A 26 -6.90 -7.50 -4.99
N ALA A 27 -7.92 -6.87 -5.58
CA ALA A 27 -8.43 -7.22 -6.93
C ALA A 27 -7.35 -7.21 -8.03
N GLY A 28 -6.44 -6.22 -8.02
CA GLY A 28 -5.38 -6.09 -9.03
C GLY A 28 -4.24 -7.12 -8.90
N ALA A 29 -4.07 -7.75 -7.73
CA ALA A 29 -3.17 -8.89 -7.55
C ALA A 29 -3.85 -10.23 -7.84
N LEU A 30 -5.18 -10.31 -7.67
CA LEU A 30 -5.97 -11.52 -7.85
C LEU A 30 -5.91 -12.09 -9.28
N ASP A 31 -5.80 -11.23 -10.29
CA ASP A 31 -5.77 -11.68 -11.70
C ASP A 31 -4.41 -12.24 -12.13
N ALA A 32 -3.30 -11.68 -11.62
CA ALA A 32 -1.96 -12.07 -12.07
C ALA A 32 -1.54 -13.48 -11.61
N TRP A 33 -1.92 -13.90 -10.39
CA TRP A 33 -1.59 -15.26 -9.94
C TRP A 33 -2.53 -16.31 -10.55
N ARG A 34 -3.73 -15.93 -11.00
CA ARG A 34 -4.66 -16.84 -11.69
C ARG A 34 -4.06 -17.39 -12.97
N GLU A 35 -3.47 -16.52 -13.79
CA GLU A 35 -2.76 -16.94 -15.01
C GLU A 35 -1.56 -17.86 -14.70
N ASP A 36 -0.86 -17.61 -13.59
CA ASP A 36 0.26 -18.45 -13.15
C ASP A 36 -0.21 -19.86 -12.77
N VAL A 37 -1.34 -19.97 -12.07
CA VAL A 37 -1.96 -21.25 -11.69
C VAL A 37 -2.47 -22.01 -12.92
N GLU A 38 -3.19 -21.35 -13.83
CA GLU A 38 -3.67 -21.97 -15.07
C GLU A 38 -2.52 -22.50 -15.92
N ARG A 39 -1.41 -21.74 -15.98
CA ARG A 39 -0.19 -22.17 -16.66
C ARG A 39 0.44 -23.40 -15.99
N ALA A 40 0.53 -23.41 -14.65
CA ALA A 40 1.09 -24.54 -13.91
C ALA A 40 0.24 -25.81 -14.10
N LEU A 41 -1.09 -25.69 -14.06
CA LEU A 41 -2.02 -26.77 -14.34
C LEU A 41 -1.89 -27.29 -15.77
N SER A 42 -1.87 -26.39 -16.76
CA SER A 42 -1.74 -26.75 -18.18
C SER A 42 -0.41 -27.44 -18.48
N GLN A 43 0.69 -26.95 -17.91
CA GLN A 43 2.01 -27.59 -18.03
C GLN A 43 2.00 -28.98 -17.42
N ALA A 44 1.48 -29.13 -16.20
CA ALA A 44 1.40 -30.43 -15.53
C ALA A 44 0.48 -31.43 -16.25
N ALA A 45 -0.55 -30.95 -16.95
CA ALA A 45 -1.44 -31.77 -17.78
C ALA A 45 -0.79 -32.21 -19.09
N GLY A 46 0.04 -31.33 -19.69
CA GLY A 46 0.78 -31.63 -20.93
C GLY A 46 1.96 -32.59 -20.74
N GLU A 47 2.56 -32.64 -19.55
CA GLU A 47 3.62 -33.60 -19.23
C GLU A 47 3.13 -35.05 -19.21
N ASP A 48 1.89 -35.27 -18.75
CA ASP A 48 1.29 -36.59 -18.61
C ASP A 48 -0.24 -36.52 -18.82
N PRO A 49 -0.75 -36.94 -19.98
CA PRO A 49 -2.17 -36.90 -20.29
C PRO A 49 -2.99 -37.90 -19.45
N GLU A 50 -2.37 -38.90 -18.83
CA GLU A 50 -3.05 -39.97 -18.07
C GLU A 50 -3.08 -39.72 -16.54
N ARG A 51 -2.35 -38.72 -16.04
CA ARG A 51 -2.34 -38.33 -14.60
C ARG A 51 -3.78 -38.16 -14.06
N THR A 52 -4.11 -38.75 -12.91
CA THR A 52 -5.39 -38.49 -12.23
C THR A 52 -5.50 -37.01 -11.82
N PRO A 53 -6.72 -36.47 -11.58
CA PRO A 53 -6.88 -35.09 -11.10
C PRO A 53 -6.08 -34.78 -9.81
N GLU A 54 -5.95 -35.74 -8.90
CA GLU A 54 -5.15 -35.60 -7.67
C GLU A 54 -3.64 -35.51 -7.99
N ALA A 55 -3.14 -36.39 -8.86
CA ALA A 55 -1.74 -36.39 -9.28
C ALA A 55 -1.39 -35.12 -10.07
N LEU A 56 -2.33 -34.65 -10.90
CA LEU A 56 -2.23 -33.38 -11.62
C LEU A 56 -2.14 -32.19 -10.65
N LEU A 57 -3.07 -32.09 -9.71
CA LEU A 57 -3.07 -31.03 -8.70
C LEU A 57 -1.75 -31.02 -7.90
N SER A 58 -1.31 -32.19 -7.45
CA SER A 58 -0.07 -32.32 -6.67
C SER A 58 1.17 -31.89 -7.48
N ALA A 59 1.25 -32.28 -8.75
CA ALA A 59 2.33 -31.89 -9.64
C ALA A 59 2.33 -30.37 -9.89
N ALA A 60 1.17 -29.79 -10.17
CA ALA A 60 1.03 -28.36 -10.44
C ALA A 60 1.36 -27.50 -9.21
N ILE A 61 0.85 -27.85 -8.02
CA ILE A 61 1.19 -27.17 -6.75
C ILE A 61 2.69 -27.24 -6.49
N LYS A 62 3.30 -28.43 -6.67
CA LYS A 62 4.74 -28.60 -6.44
C LYS A 62 5.57 -27.74 -7.40
N ALA A 63 5.19 -27.70 -8.68
CA ALA A 63 5.85 -26.88 -9.68
C ALA A 63 5.72 -25.39 -9.36
N GLU A 64 4.52 -24.94 -8.98
CA GLU A 64 4.24 -23.54 -8.68
C GLU A 64 4.94 -23.08 -7.40
N TYR A 65 4.87 -23.87 -6.33
CA TYR A 65 5.61 -23.58 -5.10
C TYR A 65 7.12 -23.52 -5.36
N ALA A 66 7.69 -24.44 -6.16
CA ALA A 66 9.10 -24.40 -6.53
C ALA A 66 9.46 -23.14 -7.34
N ARG A 67 8.56 -22.65 -8.21
CA ARG A 67 8.73 -21.38 -8.93
C ARG A 67 8.76 -20.20 -7.95
N LEU A 68 7.84 -20.15 -7.01
CA LEU A 68 7.74 -19.10 -5.99
C LEU A 68 8.95 -19.08 -5.06
N VAL A 69 9.46 -20.25 -4.66
CA VAL A 69 10.72 -20.38 -3.90
C VAL A 69 11.91 -19.80 -4.68
N LYS A 70 12.03 -20.11 -5.97
CA LYS A 70 13.08 -19.54 -6.84
C LYS A 70 12.95 -18.02 -6.96
N LEU A 71 11.72 -17.48 -6.99
CA LEU A 71 11.49 -16.03 -6.99
C LEU A 71 11.88 -15.39 -5.66
N ALA A 72 11.62 -16.04 -4.52
CA ALA A 72 11.94 -15.51 -3.20
C ALA A 72 13.45 -15.53 -2.88
N GLN A 73 14.18 -16.55 -3.34
CA GLN A 73 15.60 -16.75 -3.00
C GLN A 73 16.59 -15.97 -3.86
N LYS A 74 16.19 -15.49 -5.03
CA LYS A 74 17.12 -14.98 -6.03
C LYS A 74 17.57 -13.56 -5.67
N ASN A 75 18.88 -13.30 -5.72
CA ASN A 75 19.48 -11.96 -5.64
C ASN A 75 19.09 -11.16 -6.88
N HIS A 76 17.87 -10.65 -6.90
CA HIS A 76 17.38 -9.87 -8.01
C HIS A 76 17.97 -8.48 -7.99
N ALA A 77 18.02 -7.85 -9.16
CA ALA A 77 18.37 -6.43 -9.24
C ALA A 77 17.38 -5.61 -8.40
N PRO A 78 17.83 -4.58 -7.65
CA PRO A 78 16.99 -3.81 -6.72
C PRO A 78 15.70 -3.24 -7.31
N GLU A 79 15.63 -3.04 -8.62
CA GLU A 79 14.45 -2.60 -9.34
C GLU A 79 13.34 -3.68 -9.43
N ASN A 80 13.66 -4.95 -9.18
CA ASN A 80 12.73 -6.07 -9.31
C ASN A 80 12.37 -6.65 -7.95
N ASP A 81 11.42 -6.01 -7.26
CA ASP A 81 10.83 -6.53 -6.05
C ASP A 81 9.70 -7.53 -6.38
N TYR A 82 9.98 -8.83 -6.22
CA TYR A 82 9.02 -9.90 -6.53
C TYR A 82 7.97 -10.09 -5.44
N ARG A 83 8.16 -9.49 -4.25
CA ARG A 83 7.10 -9.44 -3.23
C ARG A 83 5.87 -8.73 -3.78
N LEU A 84 6.05 -7.74 -4.66
CA LEU A 84 4.95 -7.01 -5.32
C LEU A 84 4.15 -7.85 -6.33
N ARG A 85 4.66 -9.03 -6.70
CA ARG A 85 3.99 -9.91 -7.66
C ARG A 85 3.15 -10.98 -6.99
N HIS A 86 3.51 -11.40 -5.78
CA HIS A 86 2.90 -12.59 -5.19
C HIS A 86 3.03 -12.66 -3.66
N PRO A 87 1.94 -12.93 -2.92
CA PRO A 87 1.95 -13.02 -1.44
C PRO A 87 2.91 -14.09 -0.93
N VAL A 88 2.95 -15.27 -1.56
CA VAL A 88 3.86 -16.35 -1.14
C VAL A 88 5.34 -15.93 -1.24
N VAL A 89 5.73 -15.05 -2.16
CA VAL A 89 7.11 -14.54 -2.21
C VAL A 89 7.41 -13.66 -0.99
N TYR A 90 6.47 -12.78 -0.63
CA TYR A 90 6.53 -11.99 0.60
C TYR A 90 6.58 -12.88 1.85
N PHE A 91 5.72 -13.89 1.94
CA PHE A 91 5.67 -14.85 3.05
C PHE A 91 6.97 -15.65 3.19
N LEU A 92 7.53 -16.14 2.07
CA LEU A 92 8.79 -16.88 2.08
C LEU A 92 9.95 -16.04 2.59
N GLN A 93 10.08 -14.78 2.13
CA GLN A 93 11.15 -13.88 2.57
C GLN A 93 11.00 -13.46 4.03
N ASN A 94 9.77 -13.38 4.53
CA ASN A 94 9.46 -13.09 5.93
C ASN A 94 9.34 -14.34 6.82
N GLN A 95 9.71 -15.52 6.31
CA GLN A 95 9.75 -16.78 7.07
C GLN A 95 8.38 -17.19 7.66
N ALA A 96 7.31 -17.00 6.89
CA ALA A 96 5.97 -17.43 7.31
C ALA A 96 5.91 -18.94 7.59
N PRO A 97 5.03 -19.38 8.51
CA PRO A 97 4.85 -20.79 8.81
C PRO A 97 4.47 -21.60 7.56
N LYS A 98 4.97 -22.84 7.50
CA LYS A 98 4.70 -23.75 6.36
C LYS A 98 3.20 -23.94 6.10
N LYS A 99 2.38 -23.97 7.16
CA LYS A 99 0.91 -24.11 7.05
C LYS A 99 0.27 -22.91 6.34
N VAL A 100 0.72 -21.68 6.63
CA VAL A 100 0.24 -20.46 5.95
C VAL A 100 0.61 -20.50 4.47
N LEU A 101 1.85 -20.89 4.16
CA LEU A 101 2.32 -21.05 2.79
C LEU A 101 1.51 -22.10 2.02
N GLU A 102 1.34 -23.29 2.60
CA GLU A 102 0.56 -24.39 2.02
C GLU A 102 -0.89 -23.95 1.77
N ARG A 103 -1.59 -23.46 2.81
CA ARG A 103 -2.98 -22.98 2.68
C ARG A 103 -3.12 -21.91 1.59
N THR A 104 -2.21 -20.94 1.54
CA THR A 104 -2.22 -19.88 0.53
C THR A 104 -2.09 -20.45 -0.88
N VAL A 105 -1.14 -21.36 -1.12
CA VAL A 105 -0.99 -21.97 -2.45
C VAL A 105 -2.22 -22.80 -2.81
N PHE A 106 -2.75 -23.63 -1.91
CA PHE A 106 -3.96 -24.41 -2.18
C PHE A 106 -5.18 -23.52 -2.50
N GLN A 107 -5.33 -22.39 -1.81
CA GLN A 107 -6.40 -21.41 -2.06
C GLN A 107 -6.35 -20.86 -3.49
N GLN A 108 -5.15 -20.67 -4.05
CA GLN A 108 -4.98 -20.19 -5.41
C GLN A 108 -5.50 -21.21 -6.43
N PHE A 109 -5.17 -22.50 -6.25
CA PHE A 109 -5.70 -23.56 -7.11
C PHE A 109 -7.22 -23.74 -6.97
N ALA A 110 -7.76 -23.55 -5.76
CA ALA A 110 -9.20 -23.58 -5.51
C ALA A 110 -9.96 -22.46 -6.25
N GLY A 111 -9.32 -21.30 -6.46
CA GLY A 111 -9.92 -20.15 -7.16
C GLY A 111 -9.88 -20.21 -8.69
N CYS A 112 -9.23 -21.22 -9.30
CA CYS A 112 -8.99 -21.31 -10.75
C CYS A 112 -9.96 -22.25 -11.47
N SER A 113 -11.27 -22.13 -11.23
CA SER A 113 -12.29 -23.05 -11.73
C SER A 113 -12.91 -22.68 -13.09
N HIS A 114 -12.28 -21.81 -13.90
CA HIS A 114 -12.92 -21.21 -15.09
C HIS A 114 -12.52 -21.83 -16.44
N GLY A 115 -11.71 -22.88 -16.46
CA GLY A 115 -11.32 -23.58 -17.70
C GLY A 115 -12.42 -24.45 -18.30
N THR A 116 -12.35 -24.74 -19.60
CA THR A 116 -13.27 -25.68 -20.29
C THR A 116 -12.93 -27.15 -20.05
N ASP A 117 -11.69 -27.45 -19.63
CA ASP A 117 -11.17 -28.80 -19.41
C ASP A 117 -11.71 -29.39 -18.08
N ASP A 118 -12.45 -30.49 -18.19
CA ASP A 118 -13.08 -31.17 -17.04
C ASP A 118 -12.06 -31.75 -16.05
N ARG A 119 -10.86 -32.10 -16.50
CA ARG A 119 -9.77 -32.58 -15.65
C ARG A 119 -9.17 -31.44 -14.82
N LEU A 120 -9.04 -30.25 -15.40
CA LEU A 120 -8.62 -29.05 -14.67
C LEU A 120 -9.67 -28.63 -13.65
N LYS A 121 -10.96 -28.70 -14.00
CA LYS A 121 -12.07 -28.47 -13.06
C LYS A 121 -12.02 -29.45 -11.90
N ALA A 122 -11.83 -30.74 -12.17
CA ALA A 122 -11.72 -31.77 -11.14
C ALA A 122 -10.53 -31.50 -10.20
N ALA A 123 -9.36 -31.11 -10.74
CA ALA A 123 -8.20 -30.73 -9.93
C ALA A 123 -8.48 -29.48 -9.06
N ALA A 124 -9.18 -28.47 -9.58
CA ALA A 124 -9.60 -27.30 -8.80
C ALA A 124 -10.59 -27.66 -7.69
N MET A 125 -11.56 -28.56 -7.96
CA MET A 125 -12.49 -29.05 -6.93
C MET A 125 -11.78 -29.81 -5.81
N LEU A 126 -10.78 -30.63 -6.15
CA LEU A 126 -9.92 -31.28 -5.15
C LEU A 126 -9.13 -30.26 -4.32
N ALA A 127 -8.70 -29.14 -4.91
CA ALA A 127 -8.07 -28.06 -4.16
C ALA A 127 -9.04 -27.41 -3.16
N VAL A 128 -10.30 -27.17 -3.55
CA VAL A 128 -11.36 -26.68 -2.64
C VAL A 128 -11.57 -27.67 -1.49
N GLU A 129 -11.69 -28.96 -1.78
CA GLU A 129 -11.84 -29.99 -0.75
C GLU A 129 -10.62 -30.00 0.20
N LYS A 130 -9.40 -29.93 -0.33
CA LYS A 130 -8.18 -29.88 0.47
C LYS A 130 -8.14 -28.65 1.37
N VAL A 131 -8.52 -27.47 0.89
CA VAL A 131 -8.63 -26.24 1.70
C VAL A 131 -9.65 -26.45 2.83
N ASN A 132 -10.83 -27.01 2.55
CA ASN A 132 -11.85 -27.24 3.57
C ASN A 132 -11.43 -28.28 4.62
N LEU A 133 -10.57 -29.24 4.24
CA LEU A 133 -10.02 -30.24 5.15
C LEU A 133 -8.85 -29.71 5.99
N MET A 134 -8.22 -28.59 5.60
CA MET A 134 -7.29 -27.86 6.45
C MET A 134 -8.10 -27.17 7.56
N LYS A 135 -8.59 -27.98 8.52
CA LYS A 135 -9.22 -27.50 9.74
C LYS A 135 -8.21 -26.65 10.49
N ALA A 136 -8.36 -25.35 10.40
CA ALA A 136 -7.69 -24.41 11.28
C ALA A 136 -8.51 -24.31 12.57
N ASP A 137 -7.85 -24.38 13.72
CA ASP A 137 -8.46 -23.82 14.92
C ASP A 137 -8.53 -22.28 14.78
N GLU A 138 -9.13 -21.62 15.77
CA GLU A 138 -9.30 -20.16 15.76
C GLU A 138 -7.94 -19.45 15.66
N ALA A 139 -6.94 -19.92 16.40
CA ALA A 139 -5.59 -19.34 16.39
C ALA A 139 -4.87 -19.49 15.03
N GLU A 140 -5.02 -20.62 14.35
CA GLU A 140 -4.47 -20.84 13.01
C GLU A 140 -5.19 -20.01 11.93
N THR A 141 -6.47 -19.68 12.14
CA THR A 141 -7.23 -18.79 11.26
C THR A 141 -6.77 -17.35 11.44
N ASP A 142 -6.63 -16.90 12.69
CA ASP A 142 -6.12 -15.57 13.02
C ASP A 142 -4.70 -15.38 12.48
N GLU A 143 -3.81 -16.36 12.65
CA GLU A 143 -2.44 -16.30 12.11
C GLU A 143 -2.46 -16.17 10.58
N TYR A 144 -3.27 -16.96 9.88
CA TYR A 144 -3.42 -16.87 8.43
C TYR A 144 -3.90 -15.48 7.98
N GLU A 145 -4.92 -14.94 8.63
CA GLU A 145 -5.47 -13.61 8.32
C GLU A 145 -4.45 -12.50 8.59
N MET A 146 -3.71 -12.57 9.70
CA MET A 146 -2.66 -11.60 10.03
C MET A 146 -1.57 -11.53 8.95
N TRP A 147 -1.15 -12.68 8.40
CA TRP A 147 -0.16 -12.70 7.30
C TRP A 147 -0.68 -12.02 6.04
N HIS A 148 -1.95 -12.27 5.68
CA HIS A 148 -2.56 -11.62 4.51
C HIS A 148 -2.80 -10.12 4.72
N GLN A 149 -3.18 -9.70 5.93
CA GLN A 149 -3.28 -8.28 6.30
C GLN A 149 -1.92 -7.57 6.22
N ASP A 150 -0.84 -8.22 6.67
CA ASP A 150 0.52 -7.67 6.54
C ASP A 150 0.95 -7.55 5.07
N TYR A 151 0.61 -8.53 4.23
CA TYR A 151 0.86 -8.43 2.80
C TYR A 151 0.04 -7.32 2.14
N GLU A 152 -1.24 -7.16 2.48
CA GLU A 152 -2.07 -6.08 1.98
C GLU A 152 -1.54 -4.71 2.40
N LYS A 153 -1.10 -4.58 3.66
CA LYS A 153 -0.43 -3.38 4.17
C LYS A 153 0.87 -3.11 3.42
N PHE A 154 1.67 -4.13 3.13
CA PHE A 154 2.90 -4.00 2.34
C PHE A 154 2.62 -3.49 0.91
N ILE A 155 1.63 -4.07 0.23
CA ILE A 155 1.23 -3.65 -1.12
C ILE A 155 0.71 -2.21 -1.09
N THR A 156 -0.23 -1.91 -0.20
CA THR A 156 -0.85 -0.59 -0.12
C THR A 156 0.16 0.48 0.32
N GLY A 157 1.03 0.17 1.28
CA GLY A 157 2.15 1.02 1.67
C GLY A 157 3.12 1.29 0.52
N THR A 158 3.37 0.31 -0.35
CA THR A 158 4.18 0.50 -1.57
C THR A 158 3.46 1.39 -2.59
N ILE A 159 2.15 1.23 -2.78
CA ILE A 159 1.34 2.11 -3.64
C ILE A 159 1.41 3.55 -3.14
N PHE A 160 1.31 3.76 -1.82
CA PHE A 160 1.43 5.07 -1.21
C PHE A 160 2.83 5.67 -1.41
N LEU A 161 3.90 4.90 -1.24
CA LEU A 161 5.27 5.36 -1.54
C LEU A 161 5.36 5.86 -2.99
N LEU A 162 4.93 5.03 -3.95
CA LEU A 162 5.07 5.36 -5.37
C LEU A 162 4.22 6.58 -5.75
N THR A 163 2.97 6.63 -5.28
CA THR A 163 2.06 7.73 -5.54
C THR A 163 2.58 9.03 -4.90
N GLY A 164 3.08 8.95 -3.66
CA GLY A 164 3.70 10.07 -2.96
C GLY A 164 4.90 10.63 -3.71
N VAL A 165 5.80 9.77 -4.21
CA VAL A 165 6.97 10.23 -5.00
C VAL A 165 6.55 10.82 -6.35
N GLU A 166 5.58 10.24 -7.03
CA GLU A 166 5.06 10.77 -8.30
C GLU A 166 4.42 12.15 -8.13
N LEU A 167 3.65 12.36 -7.07
CA LEU A 167 3.07 13.65 -6.72
C LEU A 167 4.16 14.66 -6.33
N PHE A 168 5.16 14.22 -5.57
CA PHE A 168 6.32 15.03 -5.22
C PHE A 168 7.07 15.51 -6.46
N GLN A 169 7.32 14.64 -7.44
CA GLN A 169 7.96 15.00 -8.72
C GLN A 169 7.13 16.02 -9.51
N LYS A 170 5.80 15.97 -9.41
CA LYS A 170 4.88 16.96 -9.99
C LYS A 170 4.76 18.25 -9.17
N LYS A 171 5.49 18.38 -8.06
CA LYS A 171 5.42 19.48 -7.08
C LYS A 171 4.06 19.61 -6.39
N SER A 172 3.22 18.55 -6.41
CA SER A 172 1.99 18.50 -5.61
C SER A 172 2.30 18.04 -4.19
N TYR A 173 3.04 18.87 -3.45
CA TYR A 173 3.58 18.48 -2.15
C TYR A 173 2.50 18.25 -1.08
N THR A 174 1.37 18.96 -1.18
CA THR A 174 0.24 18.81 -0.25
C THR A 174 -0.30 17.39 -0.29
N ASP A 175 -0.61 16.88 -1.48
CA ASP A 175 -1.09 15.51 -1.65
C ASP A 175 0.04 14.50 -1.37
N ALA A 176 1.26 14.78 -1.84
CA ALA A 176 2.39 13.89 -1.68
C ALA A 176 2.71 13.57 -0.21
N LEU A 177 2.66 14.58 0.68
CA LEU A 177 3.05 14.41 2.08
C LEU A 177 2.18 13.35 2.77
N VAL A 178 0.86 13.38 2.56
CA VAL A 178 -0.07 12.46 3.21
C VAL A 178 0.24 11.01 2.81
N TYR A 179 0.43 10.74 1.51
CA TYR A 179 0.84 9.41 1.03
C TYR A 179 2.19 8.97 1.63
N LEU A 180 3.18 9.85 1.66
CA LEU A 180 4.51 9.52 2.20
C LEU A 180 4.50 9.25 3.70
N VAL A 181 3.67 9.97 4.46
CA VAL A 181 3.52 9.78 5.91
C VAL A 181 2.87 8.43 6.22
N PHE A 182 1.73 8.12 5.60
CA PHE A 182 1.06 6.82 5.81
C PHE A 182 1.94 5.65 5.37
N SER A 183 2.61 5.78 4.22
CA SER A 183 3.57 4.78 3.77
C SER A 183 4.69 4.59 4.80
N SER A 184 5.26 5.66 5.35
CA SER A 184 6.31 5.59 6.36
C SER A 184 5.87 4.94 7.67
N GLN A 185 4.66 5.22 8.15
CA GLN A 185 4.13 4.65 9.40
C GLN A 185 3.88 3.15 9.26
N TRP A 186 3.17 2.74 8.21
CA TRP A 186 2.90 1.33 7.94
C TRP A 186 4.19 0.55 7.66
N ASN A 187 5.14 1.17 6.96
CA ASN A 187 6.44 0.57 6.72
C ASN A 187 7.20 0.30 8.02
N LYS A 188 7.15 1.23 8.99
CA LYS A 188 7.78 1.04 10.32
C LYS A 188 7.13 -0.12 11.08
N GLU A 189 5.80 -0.23 11.06
CA GLU A 189 5.08 -1.37 11.65
C GLU A 189 5.52 -2.70 11.02
N LEU A 190 5.60 -2.77 9.69
CA LEU A 190 6.00 -4.00 8.99
C LEU A 190 7.47 -4.35 9.27
N LEU A 191 8.37 -3.38 9.26
CA LEU A 191 9.79 -3.59 9.57
C LEU A 191 10.03 -4.00 11.01
N SER A 192 9.14 -3.65 11.95
CA SER A 192 9.21 -4.12 13.34
C SER A 192 9.04 -5.64 13.47
N LYS A 193 8.39 -6.28 12.48
CA LYS A 193 8.18 -7.73 12.41
C LYS A 193 9.32 -8.47 11.68
N GLY A 194 10.12 -7.76 10.89
CA GLY A 194 11.27 -8.32 10.19
C GLY A 194 11.80 -7.40 9.08
N PRO A 195 13.09 -7.53 8.71
CA PRO A 195 13.76 -6.63 7.76
C PRO A 195 13.21 -6.72 6.33
N TYR A 196 12.49 -7.79 5.99
CA TYR A 196 11.87 -8.00 4.68
C TYR A 196 10.37 -7.67 4.66
N GLY A 197 9.82 -7.12 5.75
CA GLY A 197 8.40 -6.77 5.84
C GLY A 197 8.04 -5.51 5.06
N GLY A 198 9.02 -4.62 4.84
CA GLY A 198 8.79 -3.30 4.26
C GLY A 198 9.65 -2.95 3.05
N GLN A 199 9.52 -1.70 2.62
CA GLN A 199 10.35 -0.99 1.67
C GLN A 199 11.50 -0.24 2.37
N SER A 200 12.41 0.34 1.57
CA SER A 200 13.55 1.12 2.09
C SER A 200 13.08 2.29 2.97
N GLN A 201 13.40 2.21 4.26
CA GLN A 201 13.11 3.27 5.23
C GLN A 201 13.84 4.56 4.89
N GLU A 202 15.06 4.48 4.33
CA GLU A 202 15.86 5.63 3.91
C GLU A 202 15.15 6.44 2.83
N VAL A 203 14.64 5.78 1.79
CA VAL A 203 13.91 6.44 0.68
C VAL A 203 12.65 7.12 1.19
N LEU A 204 11.87 6.43 2.04
CA LEU A 204 10.66 6.99 2.64
C LEU A 204 10.97 8.20 3.51
N ALA A 205 11.97 8.09 4.38
CA ALA A 205 12.35 9.16 5.29
C ALA A 205 12.86 10.39 4.53
N TYR A 206 13.68 10.20 3.49
CA TYR A 206 14.15 11.27 2.61
C TYR A 206 12.97 12.02 1.96
N TYR A 207 12.08 11.33 1.25
CA TYR A 207 10.98 12.01 0.56
C TYR A 207 10.02 12.68 1.53
N ARG A 208 9.74 12.07 2.69
CA ARG A 208 8.93 12.67 3.75
C ARG A 208 9.54 13.98 4.24
N ARG A 209 10.82 13.99 4.63
CA ARG A 209 11.55 15.19 5.10
C ARG A 209 11.57 16.29 4.05
N VAL A 210 11.98 15.96 2.82
CA VAL A 210 12.11 16.96 1.75
C VAL A 210 10.73 17.51 1.36
N CYS A 211 9.69 16.67 1.32
CA CYS A 211 8.33 17.13 1.05
C CYS A 211 7.83 18.09 2.13
N LEU A 212 8.08 17.79 3.40
CA LEU A 212 7.75 18.66 4.54
C LEU A 212 8.46 20.02 4.41
N LEU A 213 9.77 20.03 4.12
CA LEU A 213 10.54 21.27 3.94
C LEU A 213 10.02 22.11 2.76
N ARG A 214 9.63 21.48 1.64
CA ARG A 214 9.03 22.18 0.49
C ARG A 214 7.68 22.80 0.83
N LEU A 215 6.85 22.11 1.61
CA LEU A 215 5.59 22.66 2.10
C LEU A 215 5.81 23.81 3.09
N ASN A 216 6.76 23.64 4.00
CA ASN A 216 7.13 24.66 4.98
C ASN A 216 7.59 25.96 4.29
N GLU A 217 8.47 25.85 3.30
CA GLU A 217 8.96 27.03 2.57
C GLU A 217 7.85 27.70 1.75
N ARG A 218 6.94 26.91 1.16
CA ARG A 218 5.74 27.44 0.50
C ARG A 218 4.84 28.19 1.48
N ALA A 219 4.61 27.63 2.66
CA ALA A 219 3.80 28.27 3.70
C ALA A 219 4.43 29.60 4.16
N ALA A 220 5.75 29.61 4.43
CA ALA A 220 6.48 30.82 4.79
C ALA A 220 6.45 31.88 3.67
N THR A 221 6.61 31.46 2.41
CA THR A 221 6.52 32.37 1.25
C THR A 221 5.14 33.03 1.17
N LEU A 222 4.07 32.24 1.32
CA LEU A 222 2.69 32.72 1.30
C LEU A 222 2.38 33.63 2.49
N PHE A 223 2.91 33.32 3.67
CA PHE A 223 2.77 34.14 4.86
C PHE A 223 3.47 35.51 4.71
N GLY A 224 4.66 35.52 4.11
CA GLY A 224 5.46 36.73 3.92
C GLY A 224 4.93 37.70 2.85
N THR A 225 3.88 37.37 2.10
CA THR A 225 3.32 38.29 1.08
C THR A 225 2.50 39.42 1.68
N GLY A 226 1.96 39.23 2.89
CA GLY A 226 1.01 40.15 3.53
C GLY A 226 -0.40 40.17 2.90
N ASP A 227 -0.62 39.45 1.79
CA ASP A 227 -1.93 39.30 1.18
C ASP A 227 -2.80 38.35 2.01
N GLU A 228 -4.01 38.78 2.38
CA GLU A 228 -4.85 38.06 3.33
C GLU A 228 -5.17 36.62 2.88
N ALA A 229 -5.47 36.44 1.58
CA ALA A 229 -5.81 35.14 1.02
C ALA A 229 -4.59 34.21 0.94
N ALA A 230 -3.43 34.74 0.55
CA ALA A 230 -2.16 34.02 0.55
C ALA A 230 -1.75 33.61 1.97
N VAL A 231 -1.81 34.54 2.93
CA VAL A 231 -1.51 34.29 4.34
C VAL A 231 -2.42 33.20 4.90
N SER A 232 -3.72 33.29 4.66
CA SER A 232 -4.68 32.25 5.08
C SER A 232 -4.31 30.87 4.53
N SER A 233 -3.94 30.81 3.24
CA SER A 233 -3.48 29.56 2.61
C SER A 233 -2.16 29.04 3.20
N GLY A 234 -1.21 29.92 3.49
CA GLY A 234 0.06 29.57 4.13
C GLY A 234 -0.14 29.02 5.55
N MET A 235 -1.00 29.68 6.33
CA MET A 235 -1.36 29.23 7.67
C MET A 235 -2.11 27.89 7.66
N ALA A 236 -2.97 27.64 6.68
CA ALA A 236 -3.60 26.33 6.50
C ALA A 236 -2.56 25.23 6.25
N ILE A 237 -1.58 25.45 5.37
CA ILE A 237 -0.48 24.49 5.16
C ILE A 237 0.30 24.25 6.46
N LEU A 238 0.65 25.31 7.18
CA LEU A 238 1.40 25.21 8.43
C LEU A 238 0.63 24.38 9.48
N THR A 239 -0.62 24.73 9.71
CA THR A 239 -1.43 24.17 10.80
C THR A 239 -1.99 22.77 10.50
N GLN A 240 -2.31 22.47 9.24
CA GLN A 240 -2.95 21.21 8.85
C GLN A 240 -1.95 20.16 8.35
N LEU A 241 -0.75 20.56 7.90
CA LEU A 241 0.22 19.64 7.31
C LEU A 241 1.56 19.67 8.04
N VAL A 242 2.15 20.85 8.25
CA VAL A 242 3.50 20.95 8.80
C VAL A 242 3.52 20.59 10.28
N VAL A 243 2.72 21.27 11.11
CA VAL A 243 2.65 21.04 12.57
C VAL A 243 2.29 19.59 12.90
N PRO A 244 1.25 18.96 12.30
CA PRO A 244 0.93 17.56 12.58
C PRO A 244 2.02 16.56 12.17
N CYS A 245 2.92 16.93 11.25
CA CYS A 245 4.01 16.07 10.81
C CYS A 245 5.23 16.13 11.74
N LEU A 246 5.44 17.22 12.49
CA LEU A 246 6.63 17.36 13.36
C LEU A 246 6.73 16.26 14.42
N PRO A 247 5.67 15.91 15.18
CA PRO A 247 5.73 14.79 16.11
C PRO A 247 6.16 13.47 15.47
N LEU A 248 5.80 13.23 14.20
CA LEU A 248 6.11 11.99 13.47
C LEU A 248 7.60 11.89 13.13
N LEU A 249 8.28 13.01 12.94
CA LEU A 249 9.73 13.08 12.78
C LEU A 249 10.44 12.96 14.14
N LEU A 250 9.84 13.50 15.20
CA LEU A 250 10.39 13.43 16.56
C LEU A 250 10.17 12.07 17.24
N ALA A 251 9.32 11.20 16.70
CA ALA A 251 8.99 9.91 17.29
C ALA A 251 10.18 8.93 17.38
N ASP A 252 11.26 9.17 16.62
CA ASP A 252 12.50 8.40 16.69
C ASP A 252 13.70 9.34 16.86
N HIS A 253 14.13 9.54 18.10
CA HIS A 253 15.24 10.43 18.45
C HIS A 253 16.61 9.98 17.92
N THR A 254 16.71 8.80 17.29
CA THR A 254 17.95 8.32 16.68
C THR A 254 18.17 8.84 15.25
N GLN A 255 17.12 9.40 14.62
CA GLN A 255 17.19 9.92 13.25
C GLN A 255 17.64 11.38 13.24
N GLU A 256 18.95 11.61 13.15
CA GLU A 256 19.54 12.96 13.18
C GLU A 256 18.98 13.90 12.08
N ASP A 257 18.81 13.40 10.86
CA ASP A 257 18.23 14.17 9.76
C ASP A 257 16.79 14.65 10.03
N ASP A 258 16.00 13.84 10.75
CA ASP A 258 14.63 14.20 11.12
C ASP A 258 14.65 15.35 12.14
N LEU A 259 15.57 15.30 13.13
CA LEU A 259 15.77 16.38 14.09
C LEU A 259 16.22 17.67 13.41
N VAL A 260 17.21 17.59 12.51
CA VAL A 260 17.68 18.74 11.71
C VAL A 260 16.54 19.36 10.90
N THR A 261 15.67 18.52 10.32
CA THR A 261 14.50 18.98 9.58
C THR A 261 13.50 19.74 10.46
N VAL A 262 13.21 19.22 11.66
CA VAL A 262 12.31 19.87 12.62
C VAL A 262 12.89 21.22 13.06
N GLU A 263 14.18 21.28 13.38
CA GLU A 263 14.84 22.53 13.77
C GLU A 263 14.88 23.54 12.63
N ALA A 264 15.07 23.10 11.38
CA ALA A 264 14.98 23.98 10.22
C ALA A 264 13.58 24.62 10.08
N VAL A 265 12.52 23.84 10.33
CA VAL A 265 11.14 24.36 10.36
C VAL A 265 10.97 25.39 11.48
N ARG A 266 11.38 25.05 12.71
CA ARG A 266 11.31 25.95 13.89
C ARG A 266 12.03 27.26 13.64
N ASN A 267 13.29 27.21 13.22
CA ASN A 267 14.10 28.38 12.94
C ASN A 267 13.48 29.27 11.86
N ARG A 268 12.89 28.68 10.81
CA ARG A 268 12.23 29.45 9.75
C ARG A 268 11.11 30.32 10.29
N TRP A 269 10.23 29.77 11.14
CA TRP A 269 9.10 30.52 11.69
C TRP A 269 9.49 31.47 12.82
N CYS A 270 10.45 31.09 13.68
CA CYS A 270 10.98 31.98 14.70
C CYS A 270 11.67 33.22 14.11
N SER A 271 12.31 33.10 12.94
CA SER A 271 12.99 34.23 12.28
C SER A 271 12.09 35.43 11.95
N TYR A 272 10.77 35.22 11.91
CA TYR A 272 9.80 36.29 11.72
C TYR A 272 9.60 37.17 12.96
N LEU A 273 9.93 36.68 14.17
CA LEU A 273 9.83 37.45 15.42
C LEU A 273 10.85 38.58 15.49
N ASP A 274 11.95 38.45 14.76
CA ASP A 274 13.02 39.47 14.68
C ASP A 274 12.78 40.49 13.54
N GLN A 275 11.66 40.39 12.83
CA GLN A 275 11.33 41.23 11.67
C GLN A 275 10.17 42.18 11.98
N GLU A 276 10.17 43.36 11.36
CA GLU A 276 9.00 44.25 11.40
C GLU A 276 7.84 43.61 10.63
N MET A 277 6.68 43.51 11.29
CA MET A 277 5.50 42.82 10.77
C MET A 277 4.21 43.53 11.20
N GLU A 278 3.19 43.48 10.34
CA GLU A 278 1.84 43.92 10.67
C GLU A 278 1.27 43.18 11.91
N PRO A 279 0.59 43.87 12.84
CA PRO A 279 0.10 43.26 14.08
C PRO A 279 -0.81 42.04 13.88
N THR A 280 -1.61 42.04 12.80
CA THR A 280 -2.53 40.95 12.47
C THR A 280 -1.81 39.69 11.98
N LEU A 281 -0.65 39.83 11.35
CA LEU A 281 0.19 38.69 10.97
C LEU A 281 0.94 38.15 12.19
N LEU A 282 1.41 39.04 13.06
CA LEU A 282 2.07 38.66 14.30
C LEU A 282 1.14 37.84 15.19
N GLU A 283 -0.12 38.26 15.34
CA GLU A 283 -1.15 37.51 16.08
C GLU A 283 -1.31 36.08 15.54
N LYS A 284 -1.51 35.93 14.23
CA LYS A 284 -1.62 34.62 13.56
C LYS A 284 -0.38 33.75 13.76
N LEU A 285 0.82 34.34 13.73
CA LEU A 285 2.07 33.63 13.98
C LEU A 285 2.15 33.16 15.43
N THR A 286 1.87 34.04 16.39
CA THR A 286 1.92 33.74 17.82
C THR A 286 0.91 32.69 18.25
N ASP A 287 -0.21 32.56 17.54
CA ASP A 287 -1.20 31.50 17.79
C ASP A 287 -0.67 30.10 17.47
N VAL A 288 0.20 29.97 16.46
CA VAL A 288 0.68 28.67 15.97
C VAL A 288 2.04 28.29 16.55
N LEU A 289 2.88 29.27 16.90
CA LEU A 289 4.22 29.05 17.43
C LEU A 289 4.30 28.08 18.62
N PRO A 290 3.42 28.14 19.64
CA PRO A 290 3.47 27.19 20.76
C PRO A 290 3.39 25.74 20.30
N ARG A 291 2.49 25.42 19.36
CA ARG A 291 2.30 24.06 18.81
C ARG A 291 3.48 23.62 17.94
N LEU A 292 4.15 24.57 17.31
CA LEU A 292 5.32 24.32 16.45
C LEU A 292 6.60 24.09 17.25
N LEU A 293 6.74 24.79 18.38
CA LEU A 293 7.88 24.67 19.28
C LEU A 293 7.73 23.49 20.24
N ASP A 294 6.54 23.30 20.80
CA ASP A 294 6.22 22.19 21.68
C ASP A 294 5.10 21.34 21.08
N CYS A 295 5.51 20.26 20.40
CA CYS A 295 4.59 19.33 19.77
C CYS A 295 4.22 18.14 20.69
N SER A 296 4.58 18.18 21.98
CA SER A 296 4.41 17.05 22.92
C SER A 296 2.95 16.72 23.24
N GLY A 297 2.05 17.70 23.11
CA GLY A 297 0.61 17.55 23.35
C GLY A 297 -0.23 17.23 22.11
N GLU A 298 0.37 17.16 20.91
CA GLU A 298 -0.36 16.94 19.66
C GLU A 298 -0.57 15.44 19.41
N VAL A 299 -1.81 15.04 19.08
CA VAL A 299 -2.12 13.67 18.66
C VAL A 299 -1.49 13.43 17.29
N CYS A 300 -0.59 12.44 17.22
CA CYS A 300 0.27 12.16 16.09
C CYS A 300 -0.45 11.43 14.94
N SER A 301 -1.36 12.07 14.19
CA SER A 301 -1.80 11.46 12.92
C SER A 301 -2.57 12.40 12.01
N PHE A 302 -2.35 12.23 10.71
CA PHE A 302 -3.38 12.52 9.71
C PHE A 302 -4.56 11.56 9.97
N GLU A 303 -5.79 12.07 10.07
CA GLU A 303 -6.93 11.30 10.60
C GLU A 303 -7.26 10.06 9.75
N ASP A 304 -7.28 10.20 8.42
CA ASP A 304 -7.66 9.12 7.51
C ASP A 304 -6.56 8.82 6.47
N PRO A 305 -6.34 7.52 6.14
CA PRO A 305 -5.44 7.15 5.05
C PRO A 305 -5.95 7.71 3.71
N PRO A 306 -5.04 8.14 2.82
CA PRO A 306 -5.42 8.63 1.51
C PRO A 306 -6.02 7.49 0.69
N LYS A 307 -6.86 7.85 -0.30
CA LYS A 307 -7.48 6.86 -1.18
C LYS A 307 -6.42 6.07 -1.94
N VAL A 308 -6.60 4.75 -2.03
CA VAL A 308 -5.73 3.88 -2.84
C VAL A 308 -6.08 4.09 -4.31
N PRO A 309 -5.15 4.56 -5.18
CA PRO A 309 -5.40 4.63 -6.60
C PRO A 309 -5.63 3.24 -7.21
N PRO A 310 -6.38 3.13 -8.32
CA PRO A 310 -6.50 1.87 -9.06
C PRO A 310 -5.12 1.36 -9.47
N TRP A 311 -4.90 0.05 -9.35
CA TRP A 311 -3.60 -0.57 -9.61
C TRP A 311 -3.73 -1.99 -10.17
N SER A 312 -2.68 -2.45 -10.84
CA SER A 312 -2.49 -3.85 -11.22
C SER A 312 -1.08 -4.28 -10.81
N SER A 313 -0.84 -5.59 -10.61
CA SER A 313 0.49 -6.08 -10.24
C SER A 313 1.57 -5.67 -11.27
N TRP A 314 1.23 -5.64 -12.56
CA TRP A 314 2.15 -5.22 -13.62
C TRP A 314 2.49 -3.73 -13.50
N ASP A 315 1.48 -2.87 -13.36
CA ASP A 315 1.67 -1.42 -13.21
C ASP A 315 2.48 -1.09 -11.95
N LEU A 316 2.16 -1.75 -10.84
CA LEU A 316 2.87 -1.58 -9.57
C LEU A 316 4.36 -1.91 -9.71
N CYS A 317 4.69 -3.04 -10.33
CA CYS A 317 6.08 -3.42 -10.59
C CYS A 317 6.80 -2.44 -11.53
N ASP A 318 6.10 -1.90 -12.53
CA ASP A 318 6.69 -0.95 -13.47
C ASP A 318 6.97 0.41 -12.83
N ARG A 319 6.01 0.93 -12.07
CA ARG A 319 6.17 2.15 -11.26
C ARG A 319 7.32 2.01 -10.27
N PHE A 320 7.43 0.86 -9.60
CA PHE A 320 8.55 0.58 -8.70
C PHE A 320 9.90 0.57 -9.43
N ARG A 321 10.01 -0.11 -10.58
CA ARG A 321 11.23 -0.09 -11.41
C ARG A 321 11.65 1.34 -11.79
N ARG A 322 10.69 2.19 -12.17
CA ARG A 322 10.95 3.59 -12.51
C ARG A 322 11.45 4.40 -11.32
N LEU A 323 10.88 4.18 -10.12
CA LEU A 323 11.35 4.81 -8.88
C LEU A 323 12.81 4.47 -8.61
N ILE A 324 13.15 3.18 -8.56
CA ILE A 324 14.53 2.73 -8.27
C ILE A 324 15.53 3.26 -9.32
N ALA A 325 15.14 3.26 -10.59
CA ALA A 325 15.96 3.83 -11.66
C ALA A 325 16.17 5.34 -11.50
N SER A 326 15.18 6.08 -10.97
CA SER A 326 15.30 7.52 -10.71
C SER A 326 16.27 7.82 -9.56
N LEU A 327 16.22 7.04 -8.48
CA LEU A 327 17.10 7.20 -7.31
C LEU A 327 18.58 7.01 -7.67
N ARG A 328 18.88 6.01 -8.51
CA ARG A 328 20.26 5.77 -8.99
C ARG A 328 20.84 6.91 -9.81
N ARG A 329 20.00 7.64 -10.56
CA ARG A 329 20.46 8.80 -11.34
C ARG A 329 20.81 9.96 -10.43
N THR A 330 20.02 10.17 -9.37
CA THR A 330 20.26 11.23 -8.39
C THR A 330 21.56 10.96 -7.62
N SER A 331 21.77 9.73 -7.13
CA SER A 331 22.99 9.39 -6.39
C SER A 331 24.26 9.45 -7.25
N ALA A 332 24.17 9.12 -8.55
CA ALA A 332 25.29 9.24 -9.48
C ALA A 332 25.61 10.69 -9.90
N SER A 333 24.67 11.63 -9.70
CA SER A 333 24.89 13.06 -9.98
C SER A 333 25.47 13.84 -8.80
N GLU A 334 25.52 13.23 -7.62
CA GLU A 334 26.05 13.80 -6.38
C GLU A 334 27.48 13.31 -6.06
N THR A 335 28.09 12.51 -6.94
CA THR A 335 29.47 12.00 -6.88
C THR A 335 30.33 12.55 -8.01
#